data_AF-A0A920FLY1-F1
#
_entry.id   AF-A0A920FLY1-F1
#
_cell.length_a   1.000
_cell.length_b   1.000
_cell.length_c   1.000
_cell.angle_alpha   90.00
_cell.angle_beta   90.00
_cell.angle_gamma   90.00
#
_symmetry.space_group_name_H-M   'P 1'
#
loop_
_entity.id
_entity.type
_entity.pdbx_description
1 polymer ?
#
loop_
_entity_poly.entity_id
_entity_poly.type
_entity_poly.pdbx_seq_one_letter_code
_entity_poly.pdbx_strand_id
1 'polypeptide(L)'
;MKGGRFHTNGISVVLHPESELVGLDLDHCISDGTFTEEATEIINRVNSYSEISPSGKGVRIFLYGKLPEKGRRRGSIECYDEGRHLTVTGNHIPDTPKAINRDQGVIDWFHQKFIATVKVEDSSQGEVQETTDKNEMVPAEPASDVSKLQVNEIIQQIRSSRQKEKFERLFDGDIQGYASASEADLALCSILSFWTKKNPGLIDSIFRQSGLYRPKWDEKHYSDGRTYGQETINRATELCSEVYTPLVAPDIKEIQDFLYKQERGDAELLASLFHQDFLYDHIAQCWLWYENGVWNQDQEKQTLRIAVEELTRVYLDASSKTDWEITRLMGEKDDANQEKIAQLEALRDRLRTRVNKLNNRNRISNVLKMAESWLHTSTWKFDREPLKLNLANGLYDLESNKLLEHSYQHLCLKQGPVAFDKDAAAPYWDEFLNTIFGGDQELIRFVKQAVGFSLSGLCDLQALIFCYGSGANGKSTFFGVLREMLGDYYQGIQVETFLSKAFNHLQNPMN
;
A
#
# COMPACT_ATOMS: atom_id res chain seq x y z
N MET A 1 -20.69 15.03 -29.05
CA MET A 1 -19.62 14.76 -28.07
C MET A 1 -19.75 13.31 -27.64
N LYS A 2 -18.68 12.51 -27.73
CA LYS A 2 -18.67 11.06 -27.46
C LYS A 2 -18.66 10.83 -25.94
N GLY A 3 -19.76 10.30 -25.39
CA GLY A 3 -19.86 9.86 -24.00
C GLY A 3 -20.18 8.37 -23.93
N GLY A 4 -19.44 7.64 -23.09
CA GLY A 4 -19.72 6.24 -22.71
C GLY A 4 -18.80 5.20 -23.35
N ARG A 5 -17.68 4.86 -22.68
CA ARG A 5 -16.91 3.64 -22.97
C ARG A 5 -16.49 2.97 -21.66
N PHE A 6 -17.45 2.47 -20.89
CA PHE A 6 -17.21 1.35 -20.00
C PHE A 6 -18.22 0.28 -20.37
N HIS A 7 -17.79 -0.67 -21.21
CA HIS A 7 -18.52 -1.90 -21.48
C HIS A 7 -17.88 -2.96 -20.59
N THR A 8 -18.60 -3.46 -19.59
CA THR A 8 -18.13 -4.57 -18.75
C THR A 8 -18.67 -5.88 -19.32
N ASN A 9 -17.83 -6.91 -19.39
CA ASN A 9 -18.21 -8.21 -19.97
C ASN A 9 -18.95 -9.14 -19.00
N GLY A 10 -19.09 -8.79 -17.72
CA GLY A 10 -19.78 -9.60 -16.72
C GLY A 10 -19.65 -9.06 -15.30
N ILE A 11 -20.26 -9.78 -14.34
CA ILE A 11 -20.17 -9.52 -12.90
C ILE A 11 -19.19 -10.53 -12.30
N SER A 12 -18.52 -10.18 -11.21
CA SER A 12 -17.70 -11.10 -10.42
C SER A 12 -18.01 -10.93 -8.93
N VAL A 13 -17.96 -12.03 -8.19
CA VAL A 13 -17.99 -12.03 -6.72
C VAL A 13 -16.56 -12.12 -6.21
N VAL A 14 -16.23 -11.27 -5.25
CA VAL A 14 -14.94 -11.29 -4.54
C VAL A 14 -15.06 -12.21 -3.33
N LEU A 15 -14.12 -13.14 -3.19
CA LEU A 15 -14.08 -14.07 -2.06
C LEU A 15 -13.29 -13.43 -0.91
N HIS A 16 -13.92 -13.32 0.26
CA HIS A 16 -13.36 -12.66 1.45
C HIS A 16 -13.38 -13.63 2.63
N PRO A 17 -12.32 -13.70 3.46
CA PRO A 17 -12.27 -14.61 4.60
C PRO A 17 -13.46 -14.49 5.56
N GLU A 18 -13.96 -13.26 5.76
CA GLU A 18 -15.09 -12.98 6.66
C GLU A 18 -16.45 -13.38 6.10
N SER A 19 -16.59 -13.51 4.77
CA SER A 19 -17.86 -13.96 4.17
C SER A 19 -18.03 -15.48 4.25
N GLU A 20 -16.95 -16.20 4.56
CA GLU A 20 -16.87 -17.67 4.52
C GLU A 20 -17.35 -18.24 3.17
N LEU A 21 -17.27 -17.46 2.09
CA LEU A 21 -17.67 -17.90 0.77
C LEU A 21 -16.48 -18.56 0.08
N VAL A 22 -16.63 -19.84 -0.24
CA VAL A 22 -15.69 -20.64 -1.01
C VAL A 22 -16.19 -20.75 -2.46
N GLY A 23 -15.26 -20.62 -3.39
CA GLY A 23 -15.51 -20.84 -4.80
C GLY A 23 -14.59 -21.90 -5.37
N LEU A 24 -15.17 -22.87 -6.08
CA LEU A 24 -14.47 -23.91 -6.82
C LEU A 24 -14.54 -23.57 -8.31
N ASP A 25 -13.40 -23.59 -8.99
CA ASP A 25 -13.29 -23.31 -10.43
C ASP A 25 -12.76 -24.57 -11.14
N LEU A 26 -13.59 -25.12 -12.02
CA LEU A 26 -13.28 -26.33 -12.79
C LEU A 26 -13.07 -25.93 -14.25
N ASP A 27 -11.80 -25.82 -14.65
CA ASP A 27 -11.41 -25.45 -16.01
C ASP A 27 -11.53 -26.63 -16.98
N HIS A 28 -11.95 -26.33 -18.21
CA HIS A 28 -11.97 -27.29 -19.32
C HIS A 28 -12.72 -28.61 -19.03
N CYS A 29 -13.72 -28.57 -18.16
CA CYS A 29 -14.47 -29.74 -17.73
C CYS A 29 -15.76 -30.00 -18.53
N ILE A 30 -16.03 -29.22 -19.58
CA ILE A 30 -17.15 -29.41 -20.51
C ILE A 30 -16.61 -29.65 -21.92
N SER A 31 -16.97 -30.79 -22.52
CA SER A 31 -16.71 -31.11 -23.92
C SER A 31 -18.00 -31.60 -24.59
N ASP A 32 -18.35 -31.02 -25.75
CA ASP A 32 -19.55 -31.36 -26.52
C ASP A 32 -20.86 -31.37 -25.70
N GLY A 33 -20.98 -30.45 -24.74
CA GLY A 33 -22.16 -30.33 -23.87
C GLY A 33 -22.22 -31.37 -22.74
N THR A 34 -21.18 -32.17 -22.56
CA THR A 34 -21.08 -33.17 -21.48
C THR A 34 -19.97 -32.80 -20.49
N PHE A 35 -20.22 -33.04 -19.20
CA PHE A 35 -19.23 -32.85 -18.13
C PHE A 35 -18.24 -34.01 -18.10
N THR A 36 -16.99 -33.76 -17.72
CA THR A 36 -16.05 -34.83 -17.39
C THR A 36 -16.54 -35.64 -16.19
N GLU A 37 -16.05 -36.89 -16.04
CA GLU A 37 -16.39 -37.74 -14.88
C GLU A 37 -16.03 -37.06 -13.56
N GLU A 38 -14.85 -36.42 -13.49
CA GLU A 38 -14.40 -35.67 -12.32
C GLU A 38 -15.34 -34.50 -11.99
N ALA A 39 -15.74 -33.70 -12.98
CA ALA A 39 -16.67 -32.59 -12.74
C ALA A 39 -18.06 -33.08 -12.35
N THR A 40 -18.53 -34.18 -12.93
CA THR A 40 -19.82 -34.79 -12.56
C THR A 40 -19.80 -35.26 -11.10
N GLU A 41 -18.71 -35.89 -10.65
CA GLU A 41 -18.56 -36.28 -9.24
C GLU A 41 -18.56 -35.06 -8.32
N ILE A 42 -17.80 -34.02 -8.66
CA ILE A 42 -17.70 -32.80 -7.84
C ILE A 42 -19.06 -32.10 -7.77
N ILE A 43 -19.74 -31.85 -8.89
CA ILE A 43 -21.03 -31.15 -8.92
C ILE A 43 -22.06 -31.89 -8.07
N ASN A 44 -22.18 -33.22 -8.25
CA ASN A 44 -23.17 -34.03 -7.54
C ASN A 44 -22.89 -34.11 -6.03
N ARG A 45 -21.62 -34.19 -5.64
CA ARG A 45 -21.24 -34.34 -4.23
C ARG A 45 -21.17 -33.02 -3.49
N VAL A 46 -20.76 -31.95 -4.17
CA VAL A 46 -20.74 -30.61 -3.56
C VAL A 46 -22.14 -30.11 -3.30
N ASN A 47 -23.09 -30.43 -4.20
CA ASN A 47 -24.51 -30.15 -4.03
C ASN A 47 -24.76 -28.73 -3.51
N SER A 48 -24.28 -27.74 -4.25
CA SER A 48 -24.43 -26.31 -3.98
C SER A 48 -24.62 -25.55 -5.29
N TYR A 49 -24.89 -24.25 -5.21
CA TYR A 49 -25.05 -23.41 -6.40
C TYR A 49 -23.89 -23.57 -7.37
N SER A 50 -24.21 -24.03 -8.58
CA SER A 50 -23.23 -24.31 -9.64
C SER A 50 -23.67 -23.65 -10.95
N GLU A 51 -22.73 -23.08 -11.69
CA GLU A 51 -22.99 -22.38 -12.95
C GLU A 51 -21.90 -22.62 -13.99
N ILE A 52 -22.25 -22.44 -15.27
CA ILE A 52 -21.30 -22.52 -16.38
C ILE A 52 -20.49 -21.22 -16.45
N SER A 53 -19.17 -21.33 -16.53
CA SER A 53 -18.24 -20.19 -16.67
C SER A 53 -18.44 -19.42 -18.00
N PRO A 54 -17.94 -18.17 -18.14
CA PRO A 54 -18.11 -17.35 -19.35
C PRO A 54 -17.59 -17.99 -20.62
N SER A 55 -16.59 -18.88 -20.51
CA SER A 55 -16.01 -19.59 -21.65
C SER A 55 -16.95 -20.66 -22.24
N GLY A 56 -17.97 -21.07 -21.49
CA GLY A 56 -18.82 -22.22 -21.81
C GLY A 56 -18.14 -23.58 -21.62
N LYS A 57 -16.86 -23.62 -21.23
CA LYS A 57 -16.04 -24.84 -21.14
C LYS A 57 -15.69 -25.29 -19.71
N GLY A 58 -16.00 -24.47 -18.71
CA GLY A 58 -15.72 -24.74 -17.30
C GLY A 58 -16.92 -24.47 -16.41
N VAL A 59 -16.84 -24.90 -15.15
CA VAL A 59 -17.90 -24.83 -14.14
C VAL A 59 -17.41 -24.09 -12.90
N ARG A 60 -18.29 -23.28 -12.31
CA ARG A 60 -18.07 -22.65 -11.00
C ARG A 60 -19.07 -23.14 -10.00
N ILE A 61 -18.60 -23.41 -8.79
CA ILE A 61 -19.43 -23.87 -7.68
C ILE A 61 -19.14 -22.99 -6.47
N PHE A 62 -20.19 -22.49 -5.84
CA PHE A 62 -20.09 -21.62 -4.67
C PHE A 62 -20.69 -22.31 -3.45
N LEU A 63 -20.01 -22.25 -2.30
CA LEU A 63 -20.47 -22.85 -1.04
C LEU A 63 -19.90 -22.08 0.16
N TYR A 64 -20.58 -22.14 1.31
CA TYR A 64 -20.10 -21.52 2.54
C TYR A 64 -19.26 -22.48 3.39
N GLY A 65 -18.10 -22.01 3.87
CA GLY A 65 -17.17 -22.68 4.77
C GLY A 65 -15.76 -22.09 4.67
N LYS A 66 -14.73 -22.87 5.01
CA LYS A 66 -13.31 -22.44 4.97
C LYS A 66 -12.45 -23.49 4.29
N LEU A 67 -11.48 -23.09 3.47
CA LEU A 67 -10.52 -24.05 2.92
C LEU A 67 -9.40 -24.34 3.94
N PRO A 68 -8.79 -25.54 3.91
CA PRO A 68 -7.53 -25.80 4.60
C PRO A 68 -6.44 -24.78 4.20
N GLU A 69 -5.48 -24.51 5.09
CA GLU A 69 -4.47 -23.43 4.89
C GLU A 69 -3.61 -23.58 3.62
N LYS A 70 -3.38 -24.80 3.15
CA LYS A 70 -2.46 -25.08 2.01
C LYS A 70 -3.19 -25.78 0.87
N GLY A 71 -2.75 -25.52 -0.36
CA GLY A 71 -3.27 -26.14 -1.58
C GLY A 71 -4.51 -25.40 -2.10
N ARG A 72 -4.41 -24.90 -3.34
CA ARG A 72 -5.46 -24.12 -4.01
C ARG A 72 -5.73 -24.58 -5.45
N ARG A 73 -4.84 -25.37 -6.03
CA ARG A 73 -4.92 -25.80 -7.43
C ARG A 73 -4.24 -27.14 -7.64
N ARG A 74 -4.86 -28.00 -8.46
CA ARG A 74 -4.25 -29.18 -9.06
C ARG A 74 -4.75 -29.33 -10.49
N GLY A 75 -3.87 -29.17 -11.47
CA GLY A 75 -4.24 -29.22 -12.88
C GLY A 75 -5.27 -28.14 -13.23
N SER A 76 -6.46 -28.58 -13.66
CA SER A 76 -7.60 -27.74 -14.05
C SER A 76 -8.64 -27.55 -12.93
N ILE A 77 -8.36 -28.02 -11.72
CA ILE A 77 -9.26 -27.87 -10.56
C ILE A 77 -8.65 -26.87 -9.60
N GLU A 78 -9.38 -25.79 -9.31
CA GLU A 78 -8.97 -24.72 -8.40
C GLU A 78 -10.02 -24.49 -7.32
N CYS A 79 -9.59 -24.01 -6.15
CA CYS A 79 -10.47 -23.59 -5.07
C CYS A 79 -9.89 -22.38 -4.34
N TYR A 80 -10.78 -21.46 -3.95
CA TYR A 80 -10.44 -20.20 -3.31
C TYR A 80 -11.48 -19.83 -2.26
N ASP A 81 -11.02 -19.24 -1.17
CA ASP A 81 -11.85 -18.65 -0.10
C ASP A 81 -11.40 -17.22 0.25
N GLU A 82 -10.30 -16.76 -0.36
CA GLU A 82 -9.78 -15.40 -0.23
C GLU A 82 -8.93 -15.02 -1.46
N GLY A 83 -8.67 -13.72 -1.63
CA GLY A 83 -7.64 -13.21 -2.56
C GLY A 83 -7.95 -13.36 -4.06
N ARG A 84 -9.11 -13.94 -4.41
CA ARG A 84 -9.59 -14.10 -5.79
C ARG A 84 -11.01 -13.59 -5.96
N HIS A 85 -11.34 -13.23 -7.19
CA HIS A 85 -12.72 -13.04 -7.62
C HIS A 85 -13.08 -14.17 -8.59
N LEU A 86 -14.31 -14.64 -8.51
CA LEU A 86 -14.89 -15.54 -9.49
C LEU A 86 -15.97 -14.77 -10.23
N THR A 87 -15.89 -14.82 -11.55
CA THR A 87 -16.94 -14.29 -12.40
C THR A 87 -18.27 -15.01 -12.06
N VAL A 88 -19.39 -14.31 -12.18
CA VAL A 88 -20.74 -14.83 -11.96
C VAL A 88 -21.52 -14.67 -13.26
N THR A 89 -22.00 -15.78 -13.82
CA THR A 89 -22.71 -15.80 -15.10
C THR A 89 -24.22 -15.87 -14.92
N GLY A 90 -24.69 -16.43 -13.80
CA GLY A 90 -26.10 -16.77 -13.62
C GLY A 90 -26.57 -17.93 -14.50
N ASN A 91 -25.68 -18.53 -15.30
CA ASN A 91 -25.98 -19.68 -16.16
C ASN A 91 -25.97 -20.96 -15.33
N HIS A 92 -26.96 -21.06 -14.44
CA HIS A 92 -27.14 -22.13 -13.46
C HIS A 92 -27.18 -23.51 -14.14
N ILE A 93 -26.44 -24.46 -13.59
CA ILE A 93 -26.44 -25.85 -14.05
C ILE A 93 -27.74 -26.51 -13.59
N PRO A 94 -28.56 -27.06 -14.51
CA PRO A 94 -29.79 -27.78 -14.15
C PRO A 94 -29.56 -28.86 -13.09
N ASP A 95 -30.56 -29.09 -12.25
CA ASP A 95 -30.56 -30.09 -11.18
C ASP A 95 -29.56 -29.88 -10.03
N THR A 96 -28.79 -28.78 -10.05
CA THR A 96 -28.02 -28.32 -8.88
C THR A 96 -28.84 -27.35 -8.02
N PRO A 97 -28.56 -27.21 -6.71
CA PRO A 97 -29.27 -26.25 -5.86
C PRO A 97 -29.21 -24.81 -6.39
N LYS A 98 -30.29 -24.05 -6.19
CA LYS A 98 -30.28 -22.60 -6.46
C LYS A 98 -29.69 -21.78 -5.31
N ALA A 99 -29.54 -22.40 -4.14
CA ALA A 99 -28.94 -21.78 -2.96
C ALA A 99 -27.47 -22.16 -2.85
N ILE A 100 -26.67 -21.25 -2.29
CA ILE A 100 -25.29 -21.52 -1.86
C ILE A 100 -25.40 -22.23 -0.51
N ASN A 101 -25.06 -23.51 -0.49
CA ASN A 101 -25.16 -24.35 0.71
C ASN A 101 -23.90 -24.22 1.58
N ARG A 102 -24.04 -24.50 2.87
CA ARG A 102 -22.96 -24.53 3.85
C ARG A 102 -22.67 -25.97 4.23
N ASP A 103 -21.48 -26.47 3.90
CA ASP A 103 -21.06 -27.82 4.28
C ASP A 103 -19.52 -27.92 4.33
N GLN A 104 -18.97 -27.85 5.55
CA GLN A 104 -17.52 -27.94 5.75
C GLN A 104 -16.98 -29.33 5.41
N GLY A 105 -17.75 -30.41 5.66
CA GLY A 105 -17.29 -31.77 5.41
C GLY A 105 -17.12 -32.07 3.92
N VAL A 106 -17.97 -31.46 3.09
CA VAL A 106 -17.84 -31.49 1.62
C VAL A 106 -16.62 -30.72 1.14
N ILE A 107 -16.32 -29.55 1.73
CA ILE A 107 -15.11 -28.76 1.40
C ILE A 107 -13.85 -29.57 1.72
N ASP A 108 -13.80 -30.16 2.91
CA ASP A 108 -12.66 -30.97 3.36
C ASP A 108 -12.47 -32.19 2.45
N TRP A 109 -13.57 -32.88 2.07
CA TRP A 109 -13.55 -33.98 1.11
C TRP A 109 -13.00 -33.55 -0.26
N PHE A 110 -13.52 -32.44 -0.80
CA PHE A 110 -13.09 -31.91 -2.09
C PHE A 110 -11.60 -31.60 -2.06
N HIS A 111 -11.15 -30.89 -1.02
CA HIS A 111 -9.75 -30.50 -0.86
C HIS A 111 -8.85 -31.72 -0.71
N GLN A 112 -9.20 -32.68 0.14
CA GLN A 112 -8.42 -33.89 0.35
C GLN A 112 -8.29 -34.73 -0.92
N LYS A 113 -9.37 -34.88 -1.68
CA LYS A 113 -9.40 -35.76 -2.86
C LYS A 113 -8.78 -35.11 -4.10
N PHE A 114 -9.08 -33.85 -4.36
CA PHE A 114 -8.73 -33.20 -5.62
C PHE A 114 -7.56 -32.22 -5.50
N ILE A 115 -7.21 -31.75 -4.29
CA ILE A 115 -6.16 -30.74 -4.09
C ILE A 115 -4.95 -31.29 -3.34
N ALA A 116 -5.15 -31.98 -2.21
CA ALA A 116 -4.07 -32.45 -1.36
C ALA A 116 -3.27 -33.61 -2.00
N THR A 117 -1.95 -33.53 -1.90
CA THR A 117 -1.03 -34.64 -2.22
C THR A 117 -0.81 -35.47 -0.96
N VAL A 118 -1.20 -36.75 -0.97
CA VAL A 118 -0.79 -37.69 0.07
C VAL A 118 0.71 -37.99 -0.12
N LYS A 119 1.56 -37.31 0.65
CA LYS A 119 2.89 -37.83 0.98
C LYS A 119 2.75 -38.60 2.29
N VAL A 120 2.88 -39.92 2.22
CA VAL A 120 3.13 -40.76 3.39
C VAL A 120 4.58 -40.55 3.76
N GLU A 121 4.85 -39.84 4.86
CA GLU A 121 6.15 -39.90 5.53
C GLU A 121 5.93 -40.01 7.05
N ASP A 122 6.67 -40.97 7.60
CA ASP A 122 6.56 -41.56 8.92
C ASP A 122 6.72 -40.58 10.08
N SER A 123 5.96 -40.87 11.12
CA SER A 123 6.15 -40.39 12.48
C SER A 123 7.54 -40.70 13.04
N SER A 124 8.25 -39.70 13.58
CA SER A 124 8.91 -39.82 14.89
C SER A 124 9.49 -38.48 15.38
N GLN A 125 9.07 -38.12 16.60
CA GLN A 125 9.81 -37.40 17.66
C GLN A 125 10.23 -35.95 17.33
N GLY A 126 9.71 -34.89 17.95
CA GLY A 126 9.32 -34.72 19.34
C GLY A 126 10.44 -33.96 20.08
N GLU A 127 10.28 -32.66 20.30
CA GLU A 127 10.58 -32.00 21.58
C GLU A 127 10.15 -30.52 21.57
N VAL A 128 9.53 -30.14 22.68
CA VAL A 128 9.10 -28.81 23.09
C VAL A 128 10.25 -28.19 23.88
N GLN A 129 10.69 -26.96 23.57
CA GLN A 129 11.46 -26.16 24.52
C GLN A 129 11.02 -24.70 24.54
N GLU A 130 10.82 -24.26 25.79
CA GLU A 130 10.30 -22.99 26.26
C GLU A 130 11.28 -21.82 26.06
N THR A 131 10.69 -20.66 25.87
CA THR A 131 11.27 -19.32 25.84
C THR A 131 11.87 -18.92 27.19
N THR A 132 13.09 -18.36 27.20
CA THR A 132 13.47 -17.34 28.20
C THR A 132 14.40 -16.29 27.56
N ASP A 133 13.86 -15.08 27.44
CA ASP A 133 14.60 -13.85 27.13
C ASP A 133 15.53 -13.47 28.28
N LYS A 134 16.80 -13.18 27.95
CA LYS A 134 17.70 -12.34 28.76
C LYS A 134 18.56 -11.47 27.83
N ASN A 135 18.19 -10.19 27.73
CA ASN A 135 19.04 -9.13 27.17
C ASN A 135 20.11 -8.74 28.20
N GLU A 136 21.39 -8.95 27.87
CA GLU A 136 22.52 -8.39 28.60
C GLU A 136 23.05 -7.12 27.91
N MET A 137 23.24 -6.07 28.71
CA MET A 137 23.87 -4.79 28.37
C MET A 137 25.38 -4.97 28.14
N VAL A 138 25.93 -4.34 27.10
CA VAL A 138 27.38 -4.23 26.88
C VAL A 138 27.84 -2.78 27.17
N PRO A 139 28.99 -2.55 27.85
CA PRO A 139 29.39 -1.23 28.35
C PRO A 139 30.12 -0.37 27.30
N ALA A 140 30.08 0.95 27.52
CA ALA A 140 30.61 1.99 26.64
C ALA A 140 32.11 2.31 26.87
N GLU A 141 32.82 2.61 25.77
CA GLU A 141 34.11 3.33 25.72
C GLU A 141 34.10 4.40 24.59
N PRO A 142 34.97 5.43 24.63
CA PRO A 142 34.56 6.83 24.46
C PRO A 142 34.59 7.38 23.01
N ALA A 143 33.69 8.34 22.78
CA ALA A 143 33.47 9.05 21.53
C ALA A 143 34.23 10.40 21.47
N SER A 144 34.78 10.75 20.30
CA SER A 144 34.90 12.19 19.94
C SER A 144 34.97 12.56 18.45
N ASP A 145 35.15 11.62 17.48
CA ASP A 145 35.09 11.97 16.04
C ASP A 145 34.03 11.22 15.23
N VAL A 146 33.76 9.95 15.58
CA VAL A 146 32.79 9.09 14.87
C VAL A 146 31.36 9.62 14.97
N SER A 147 30.99 10.22 16.11
CA SER A 147 29.63 10.76 16.33
C SER A 147 29.32 12.00 15.48
N LYS A 148 30.31 12.87 15.21
CA LYS A 148 30.11 14.07 14.39
C LYS A 148 29.97 13.75 12.90
N LEU A 149 30.77 12.81 12.40
CA LEU A 149 30.66 12.32 11.02
C LEU A 149 29.29 11.70 10.78
N GLN A 150 28.84 10.83 11.69
CA GLN A 150 27.52 10.19 11.61
C GLN A 150 26.37 11.21 11.64
N VAL A 151 26.46 12.24 12.49
CA VAL A 151 25.44 13.30 12.55
C VAL A 151 25.37 14.10 11.25
N ASN A 152 26.51 14.49 10.68
CA ASN A 152 26.56 15.21 9.42
C ASN A 152 26.04 14.37 8.25
N GLU A 153 26.36 13.08 8.21
CA GLU A 153 25.84 12.15 7.20
C GLU A 153 24.32 12.05 7.26
N ILE A 154 23.74 11.91 8.45
CA ILE A 154 22.28 11.86 8.62
C ILE A 154 21.63 13.16 8.13
N ILE A 155 22.18 14.33 8.48
CA ILE A 155 21.66 15.62 8.00
C ILE A 155 21.70 15.70 6.46
N GLN A 156 22.80 15.24 5.85
CA GLN A 156 22.92 15.21 4.39
C GLN A 156 21.94 14.23 3.75
N GLN A 157 21.74 13.06 4.35
CA GLN A 157 20.75 12.08 3.89
C GLN A 157 19.34 12.67 3.91
N ILE A 158 18.95 13.35 5.00
CA ILE A 158 17.65 14.02 5.09
C ILE A 158 17.53 15.10 4.01
N ARG A 159 18.57 15.92 3.80
CA ARG A 159 18.62 16.97 2.75
C ARG A 159 18.57 16.41 1.33
N SER A 160 18.89 15.14 1.15
CA SER A 160 18.76 14.44 -0.15
C SER A 160 17.45 13.66 -0.30
N SER A 161 16.60 13.67 0.72
CA SER A 161 15.36 12.89 0.77
C SER A 161 14.13 13.68 0.33
N ARG A 162 13.00 12.97 0.15
CA ARG A 162 11.68 13.61 -0.09
C ARG A 162 11.23 14.50 1.07
N GLN A 163 11.79 14.34 2.27
CA GLN A 163 11.48 15.17 3.44
C GLN A 163 12.33 16.46 3.53
N LYS A 164 13.21 16.73 2.54
CA LYS A 164 14.13 17.87 2.53
C LYS A 164 13.46 19.20 2.88
N GLU A 165 12.40 19.58 2.18
CA GLU A 165 11.80 20.91 2.32
C GLU A 165 11.22 21.13 3.72
N LYS A 166 10.51 20.13 4.26
CA LYS A 166 9.96 20.17 5.62
C LYS A 166 11.08 20.20 6.67
N PHE A 167 12.13 19.39 6.46
CA PHE A 167 13.28 19.34 7.34
C PHE A 167 14.06 20.67 7.34
N GLU A 168 14.42 21.23 6.18
CA GLU A 168 15.21 22.47 6.11
C GLU A 168 14.48 23.64 6.77
N ARG A 169 13.16 23.78 6.52
CA ARG A 169 12.36 24.83 7.18
C ARG A 169 12.41 24.72 8.71
N LEU A 170 12.09 23.54 9.25
CA LEU A 170 12.16 23.30 10.69
C LEU A 170 13.58 23.44 11.24
N PHE A 171 14.58 22.95 10.50
CA PHE A 171 15.98 22.95 10.91
C PHE A 171 16.56 24.37 10.94
N ASP A 172 16.09 25.28 10.08
CA ASP A 172 16.45 26.69 10.09
C ASP A 172 15.69 27.51 11.14
N GLY A 173 14.75 26.89 11.86
CA GLY A 173 13.94 27.54 12.90
C GLY A 173 12.66 28.19 12.39
N ASP A 174 12.26 27.94 11.13
CA ASP A 174 10.97 28.37 10.60
C ASP A 174 9.84 27.48 11.12
N ILE A 175 8.99 28.07 11.97
CA ILE A 175 7.81 27.41 12.55
C ILE A 175 6.51 27.73 11.80
N GLN A 176 6.58 28.35 10.63
CA GLN A 176 5.39 28.69 9.84
C GLN A 176 4.57 27.43 9.52
N GLY A 177 3.29 27.42 9.89
CA GLY A 177 2.41 26.25 9.73
C GLY A 177 2.36 25.31 10.95
N TYR A 178 3.00 25.66 12.07
CA TYR A 178 2.81 25.01 13.37
C TYR A 178 2.16 25.99 14.36
N ALA A 179 1.22 25.51 15.19
CA ALA A 179 0.50 26.38 16.12
C ALA A 179 1.38 26.82 17.30
N SER A 180 2.45 26.06 17.60
CA SER A 180 3.41 26.44 18.62
C SER A 180 4.84 25.97 18.31
N ALA A 181 5.81 26.64 18.94
CA ALA A 181 7.20 26.19 18.92
C ALA A 181 7.37 24.77 19.48
N SER A 182 6.50 24.32 20.38
CA SER A 182 6.59 22.96 20.94
C SER A 182 6.08 21.88 19.97
N GLU A 183 5.13 22.24 19.10
CA GLU A 183 4.70 21.36 18.01
C GLU A 183 5.76 21.27 16.91
N ALA A 184 6.40 22.39 16.58
CA ALA A 184 7.52 22.40 15.64
C ALA A 184 8.69 21.55 16.15
N ASP A 185 9.01 21.62 17.46
CA ASP A 185 10.02 20.76 18.07
C ASP A 185 9.68 19.27 17.91
N LEU A 186 8.43 18.89 18.22
CA LEU A 186 7.97 17.51 18.09
C LEU A 186 8.01 17.04 16.64
N ALA A 187 7.61 17.90 15.69
CA ALA A 187 7.64 17.59 14.27
C ALA A 187 9.08 17.37 13.76
N LEU A 188 10.04 18.18 14.20
CA LEU A 188 11.45 17.96 13.88
C LEU A 188 11.95 16.66 14.52
N CYS A 189 11.61 16.39 15.78
CA CYS A 189 11.96 15.13 16.46
C CYS A 189 11.33 13.91 15.80
N SER A 190 10.13 13.99 15.22
CA SER A 190 9.52 12.88 14.46
C SER A 190 10.33 12.55 13.21
N ILE A 191 10.72 13.56 12.42
CA ILE A 191 11.62 13.37 11.27
C ILE A 191 12.92 12.72 11.75
N LEU A 192 13.55 13.26 12.78
CA LEU A 192 14.81 12.72 13.30
C LEU A 192 14.66 11.29 13.85
N SER A 193 13.50 10.94 14.44
CA SER A 193 13.24 9.61 14.97
C SER A 193 13.28 8.53 13.88
N PHE A 194 12.73 8.85 12.70
CA PHE A 194 12.86 8.00 11.52
C PHE A 194 14.35 7.83 11.15
N TRP A 195 15.06 8.92 10.84
CA TRP A 195 16.42 8.87 10.29
C TRP A 195 17.51 8.32 11.24
N THR A 196 17.32 8.51 12.55
CA THR A 196 18.29 8.08 13.57
C THR A 196 18.01 6.69 14.11
N LYS A 197 17.03 5.96 13.54
CA LYS A 197 16.56 4.66 14.05
C LYS A 197 16.16 4.74 15.54
N LYS A 198 15.45 5.81 15.89
CA LYS A 198 15.02 6.13 17.27
C LYS A 198 16.17 6.24 18.28
N ASN A 199 17.39 6.57 17.84
CA ASN A 199 18.51 6.77 18.76
C ASN A 199 18.39 8.15 19.45
N PRO A 200 18.08 8.22 20.75
CA PRO A 200 17.81 9.50 21.42
C PRO A 200 19.02 10.45 21.42
N GLY A 201 20.23 9.90 21.51
CA GLY A 201 21.46 10.69 21.51
C GLY A 201 21.75 11.36 20.17
N LEU A 202 21.47 10.68 19.05
CA LEU A 202 21.59 11.27 17.72
C LEU A 202 20.51 12.32 17.47
N ILE A 203 19.27 12.08 17.91
CA ILE A 203 18.17 13.05 17.81
C ILE A 203 18.55 14.34 18.56
N ASP A 204 19.00 14.23 19.82
CA ASP A 204 19.43 15.38 20.62
C ASP A 204 20.59 16.12 19.96
N SER A 205 21.60 15.38 19.46
CA SER A 205 22.78 15.96 18.82
C SER A 205 22.46 16.71 17.53
N ILE A 206 21.49 16.24 16.74
CA ILE A 206 21.03 16.92 15.52
C ILE A 206 20.11 18.09 15.88
N PHE A 207 19.19 17.92 16.84
CA PHE A 207 18.26 18.97 17.25
C PHE A 207 18.98 20.22 17.77
N ARG A 208 20.06 20.04 18.55
CA ARG A 208 20.90 21.14 19.05
C ARG A 208 21.59 21.96 17.96
N GLN A 209 21.67 21.45 16.74
CA GLN A 209 22.20 22.18 15.58
C GLN A 209 21.13 22.94 14.80
N SER A 210 19.85 22.76 15.15
CA SER A 210 18.73 23.46 14.52
C SER A 210 18.51 24.87 15.11
N GLY A 211 17.86 25.72 14.33
CA GLY A 211 17.36 27.02 14.78
C GLY A 211 16.22 26.95 15.81
N LEU A 212 15.65 25.77 16.07
CA LEU A 212 14.61 25.56 17.10
C LEU A 212 15.19 25.38 18.51
N TYR A 213 16.49 25.08 18.62
CA TYR A 213 17.16 24.89 19.90
C TYR A 213 17.11 26.15 20.77
N ARG A 214 16.75 25.96 22.05
CA ARG A 214 16.61 27.03 23.05
C ARG A 214 16.78 26.49 24.47
N PRO A 215 17.08 27.34 25.48
CA PRO A 215 17.35 26.88 26.86
C PRO A 215 16.29 25.96 27.47
N LYS A 216 15.01 26.16 27.10
CA LYS A 216 13.88 25.27 27.46
C LYS A 216 14.17 23.79 27.19
N TRP A 217 14.95 23.47 26.15
CA TRP A 217 15.31 22.09 25.80
C TRP A 217 15.95 21.32 26.95
N ASP A 218 16.76 22.01 27.76
CA ASP A 218 17.51 21.43 28.89
C ASP A 218 16.80 21.65 30.25
N GLU A 219 15.65 22.34 30.27
CA GLU A 219 14.89 22.58 31.50
C GLU A 219 14.15 21.32 31.96
N LYS A 220 14.24 21.03 33.27
CA LYS A 220 13.48 19.95 33.90
C LYS A 220 12.01 20.34 33.98
N HIS A 221 11.17 19.64 33.24
CA HIS A 221 9.76 19.95 33.10
C HIS A 221 8.82 18.91 33.71
N TYR A 222 9.35 17.74 34.08
CA TYR A 222 8.57 16.60 34.57
C TYR A 222 8.98 16.17 35.98
N SER A 223 8.02 15.62 36.73
CA SER A 223 8.17 15.24 38.15
C SER A 223 9.19 14.12 38.38
N ASP A 224 9.53 13.36 37.34
CA ASP A 224 10.55 12.31 37.34
C ASP A 224 11.97 12.83 37.03
N GLY A 225 12.12 14.15 36.84
CA GLY A 225 13.39 14.81 36.59
C GLY A 225 13.83 14.86 35.12
N ARG A 226 13.00 14.38 34.18
CA ARG A 226 13.26 14.49 32.73
C ARG A 226 13.19 15.94 32.24
N THR A 227 14.05 16.27 31.27
CA THR A 227 14.01 17.57 30.59
C THR A 227 12.89 17.60 29.56
N TYR A 228 12.49 18.80 29.14
CA TYR A 228 11.55 18.97 28.04
C TYR A 228 12.04 18.27 26.77
N GLY A 229 13.31 18.46 26.39
CA GLY A 229 13.88 17.82 25.21
C GLY A 229 13.85 16.29 25.29
N GLN A 230 14.17 15.71 26.45
CA GLN A 230 14.13 14.26 26.63
C GLN A 230 12.72 13.70 26.45
N GLU A 231 11.70 14.39 26.96
CA GLU A 231 10.31 13.95 26.78
C GLU A 231 9.83 14.12 25.34
N THR A 232 10.19 15.22 24.67
CA THR A 232 9.87 15.44 23.25
C THR A 232 10.48 14.33 22.38
N ILE A 233 11.73 13.95 22.64
CA ILE A 233 12.40 12.83 21.96
C ILE A 233 11.66 11.51 22.23
N ASN A 234 11.37 11.19 23.50
CA ASN A 234 10.68 9.95 23.86
C ASN A 234 9.34 9.84 23.11
N ARG A 235 8.53 10.90 23.16
CA ARG A 235 7.23 10.94 22.50
C ARG A 235 7.34 10.79 20.98
N ALA A 236 8.33 11.44 20.35
CA ALA A 236 8.57 11.27 18.93
C ALA A 236 8.97 9.82 18.58
N THR A 237 9.85 9.20 19.38
CA THR A 237 10.27 7.81 19.15
C THR A 237 9.17 6.78 19.41
N GLU A 238 8.23 7.05 20.33
CA GLU A 238 7.04 6.23 20.59
C GLU A 238 6.04 6.31 19.43
N LEU A 239 5.80 7.51 18.89
CA LEU A 239 4.88 7.74 17.77
C LEU A 239 5.44 7.30 16.42
N CYS A 240 6.77 7.17 16.31
CA CYS A 240 7.47 6.75 15.11
C CYS A 240 7.21 5.25 14.86
N SER A 241 6.33 4.90 13.92
CA SER A 241 6.04 3.51 13.55
C SER A 241 7.14 2.88 12.68
N GLU A 242 7.86 3.70 11.93
CA GLU A 242 8.88 3.29 10.97
C GLU A 242 10.22 3.95 11.25
N VAL A 243 11.31 3.22 11.03
CA VAL A 243 12.67 3.77 11.11
C VAL A 243 13.32 3.73 9.74
N TYR A 244 14.20 4.70 9.50
CA TYR A 244 15.06 4.72 8.33
C TYR A 244 15.89 3.46 8.30
N THR A 245 15.44 2.54 7.47
CA THR A 245 16.26 1.48 6.96
C THR A 245 16.87 2.08 5.71
N PRO A 246 18.16 2.45 5.70
CA PRO A 246 18.78 2.82 4.45
C PRO A 246 18.45 1.71 3.46
N LEU A 247 17.90 2.07 2.31
CA LEU A 247 18.08 1.24 1.12
C LEU A 247 19.57 1.04 1.08
N VAL A 248 20.04 -0.11 1.53
CA VAL A 248 21.45 -0.46 1.44
C VAL A 248 21.68 -0.43 -0.05
N ALA A 249 22.29 0.66 -0.54
CA ALA A 249 22.58 0.80 -1.94
C ALA A 249 23.36 -0.47 -2.28
N PRO A 250 22.82 -1.34 -3.14
CA PRO A 250 23.30 -2.70 -3.21
C PRO A 250 24.79 -2.67 -3.52
N ASP A 251 25.54 -3.52 -2.84
CA ASP A 251 26.97 -3.56 -3.08
C ASP A 251 27.23 -3.82 -4.57
N ILE A 252 28.37 -3.36 -5.09
CA ILE A 252 28.74 -3.56 -6.50
C ILE A 252 28.64 -5.05 -6.86
N LYS A 253 28.96 -5.94 -5.91
CA LYS A 253 28.83 -7.38 -6.07
C LYS A 253 27.38 -7.84 -6.22
N GLU A 254 26.45 -7.32 -5.42
CA GLU A 254 25.02 -7.62 -5.54
C GLU A 254 24.45 -7.11 -6.87
N ILE A 255 24.83 -5.88 -7.25
CA ILE A 255 24.44 -5.30 -8.55
C ILE A 255 24.99 -6.14 -9.70
N GLN A 256 26.22 -6.65 -9.57
CA GLN A 256 26.84 -7.54 -10.53
C GLN A 256 26.05 -8.86 -10.65
N ASP A 257 25.57 -9.43 -9.55
CA ASP A 257 24.75 -10.65 -9.58
C ASP A 257 23.41 -10.42 -10.30
N PHE A 258 22.73 -9.30 -10.03
CA PHE A 258 21.52 -8.91 -10.79
C PHE A 258 21.84 -8.67 -12.27
N LEU A 259 22.97 -8.02 -12.57
CA LEU A 259 23.41 -7.80 -13.93
C LEU A 259 23.57 -9.13 -14.68
N TYR A 260 24.14 -10.16 -14.06
CA TYR A 260 24.30 -11.48 -14.69
C TYR A 260 22.97 -12.18 -14.99
N LYS A 261 21.97 -12.02 -14.12
CA LYS A 261 20.61 -12.60 -14.29
C LYS A 261 19.75 -11.92 -15.37
N GLN A 262 20.28 -10.96 -16.11
CA GLN A 262 19.58 -10.26 -17.20
C GLN A 262 18.23 -9.64 -16.77
N GLU A 263 17.17 -9.78 -17.57
CA GLU A 263 15.85 -9.16 -17.32
C GLU A 263 15.23 -9.63 -15.99
N ARG A 264 15.47 -10.89 -15.62
CA ARG A 264 15.06 -11.39 -14.31
C ARG A 264 15.78 -10.66 -13.18
N GLY A 265 17.08 -10.43 -13.34
CA GLY A 265 17.86 -9.68 -12.36
C GLY A 265 17.45 -8.21 -12.25
N ASP A 266 17.13 -7.57 -13.38
CA ASP A 266 16.57 -6.21 -13.38
C ASP A 266 15.23 -6.18 -12.60
N ALA A 267 14.40 -7.22 -12.74
CA ALA A 267 13.12 -7.32 -12.06
C ALA A 267 13.26 -7.64 -10.56
N GLU A 268 14.20 -8.52 -10.19
CA GLU A 268 14.54 -8.79 -8.79
C GLU A 268 15.11 -7.53 -8.11
N LEU A 269 15.94 -6.76 -8.82
CA LEU A 269 16.51 -5.49 -8.35
C LEU A 269 15.44 -4.41 -8.18
N LEU A 270 14.50 -4.31 -9.13
CA LEU A 270 13.36 -3.39 -9.02
C LEU A 270 12.52 -3.73 -7.79
N ALA A 271 12.20 -5.02 -7.62
CA ALA A 271 11.39 -5.47 -6.50
C ALA A 271 12.10 -5.31 -5.14
N SER A 272 13.41 -5.54 -5.07
CA SER A 272 14.15 -5.45 -3.80
C SER A 272 14.31 -4.01 -3.32
N LEU A 273 14.54 -3.06 -4.22
CA LEU A 273 14.82 -1.67 -3.87
C LEU A 273 13.57 -0.80 -3.81
N PHE A 274 12.55 -1.09 -4.62
CA PHE A 274 11.43 -0.18 -4.84
C PHE A 274 10.08 -0.79 -4.46
N HIS A 275 10.07 -1.78 -3.56
CA HIS A 275 8.83 -2.38 -3.04
C HIS A 275 7.93 -1.39 -2.29
N GLN A 276 8.47 -0.25 -1.87
CA GLN A 276 7.75 0.83 -1.20
C GLN A 276 7.12 1.81 -2.20
N ASP A 277 7.69 1.87 -3.41
CA ASP A 277 7.28 2.81 -4.46
C ASP A 277 6.35 2.16 -5.48
N PHE A 278 6.39 0.83 -5.66
CA PHE A 278 5.61 0.12 -6.66
C PHE A 278 4.87 -1.08 -6.10
N LEU A 279 3.63 -1.25 -6.57
CA LEU A 279 2.85 -2.46 -6.40
C LEU A 279 2.13 -2.81 -7.71
N TYR A 280 1.78 -4.07 -7.88
CA TYR A 280 0.97 -4.56 -8.99
C TYR A 280 -0.31 -5.20 -8.49
N ASP A 281 -1.44 -4.66 -8.95
CA ASP A 281 -2.76 -5.15 -8.58
C ASP A 281 -3.25 -6.18 -9.61
N HIS A 282 -3.30 -7.44 -9.20
CA HIS A 282 -3.77 -8.53 -10.06
C HIS A 282 -5.28 -8.52 -10.32
N ILE A 283 -6.07 -7.74 -9.59
CA ILE A 283 -7.52 -7.66 -9.80
C ILE A 283 -7.82 -6.51 -10.75
N ALA A 284 -7.28 -5.33 -10.45
CA ALA A 284 -7.41 -4.18 -11.32
C ALA A 284 -6.56 -4.31 -12.61
N GLN A 285 -5.62 -5.27 -12.65
CA GLN A 285 -4.68 -5.49 -13.75
C GLN A 285 -3.90 -4.21 -14.09
N CYS A 286 -3.42 -3.52 -13.06
CA CYS A 286 -2.71 -2.26 -13.21
C CYS A 286 -1.56 -2.14 -12.20
N TRP A 287 -0.56 -1.35 -12.58
CA TRP A 287 0.49 -0.93 -11.66
C TRP A 287 0.00 0.20 -10.79
N LEU A 288 0.52 0.23 -9.57
CA LEU A 288 0.33 1.27 -8.58
C LEU A 288 1.70 1.84 -8.24
N TRP A 289 1.78 3.15 -8.08
CA TRP A 289 2.98 3.81 -7.60
C TRP A 289 2.67 4.77 -6.46
N TYR A 290 3.57 4.83 -5.48
CA TYR A 290 3.36 5.60 -4.27
C TYR A 290 4.02 6.99 -4.38
N GLU A 291 3.21 8.04 -4.20
CA GLU A 291 3.70 9.42 -4.17
C GLU A 291 2.80 10.29 -3.31
N ASN A 292 3.39 11.28 -2.64
CA ASN A 292 2.67 12.30 -1.88
C ASN A 292 1.66 11.75 -0.85
N GLY A 293 1.93 10.56 -0.30
CA GLY A 293 1.07 9.96 0.71
C GLY A 293 -0.04 9.07 0.18
N VAL A 294 -0.12 8.83 -1.13
CA VAL A 294 -1.20 8.07 -1.76
C VAL A 294 -0.67 7.13 -2.85
N TRP A 295 -1.34 6.00 -3.03
CA TRP A 295 -1.08 5.09 -4.13
C TRP A 295 -1.89 5.49 -5.36
N ASN A 296 -1.20 5.65 -6.47
CA ASN A 296 -1.76 6.13 -7.72
C ASN A 296 -1.85 4.98 -8.72
N GLN A 297 -3.03 4.77 -9.30
CA GLN A 297 -3.22 3.80 -10.37
C GLN A 297 -2.62 4.29 -11.68
N ASP A 298 -1.77 3.48 -12.29
CA ASP A 298 -1.10 3.83 -13.53
C ASP A 298 -2.05 3.69 -14.74
N GLN A 299 -2.55 4.82 -15.22
CA GLN A 299 -3.41 4.88 -16.40
C GLN A 299 -2.64 5.25 -17.69
N GLU A 300 -1.41 5.75 -17.58
CA GLU A 300 -0.65 6.33 -18.70
C GLU A 300 0.71 5.65 -18.95
N LYS A 301 0.98 4.51 -18.30
CA LYS A 301 2.26 3.80 -18.33
C LYS A 301 3.40 4.58 -17.67
N GLN A 302 3.10 5.37 -16.64
CA GLN A 302 4.08 6.10 -15.85
C GLN A 302 5.06 5.14 -15.15
N THR A 303 4.57 3.97 -14.70
CA THR A 303 5.39 2.95 -14.03
C THR A 303 6.56 2.49 -14.88
N LEU A 304 6.33 2.34 -16.18
CA LEU A 304 7.40 1.97 -17.11
C LEU A 304 8.50 3.02 -17.16
N ARG A 305 8.12 4.31 -17.24
CA ARG A 305 9.09 5.41 -17.26
C ARG A 305 9.88 5.45 -15.95
N ILE A 306 9.19 5.44 -14.81
CA ILE A 306 9.83 5.55 -13.49
C ILE A 306 10.75 4.34 -13.25
N ALA A 307 10.34 3.12 -13.59
CA ALA A 307 11.18 1.93 -13.44
C ALA A 307 12.48 2.00 -14.28
N VAL A 308 12.42 2.57 -15.50
CA VAL A 308 13.64 2.80 -16.30
C VAL A 308 14.56 3.80 -15.62
N GLU A 309 14.02 4.93 -15.15
CA GLU A 309 14.78 5.99 -14.49
C GLU A 309 15.48 5.46 -13.22
N GLU A 310 14.76 4.73 -12.38
CA GLU A 310 15.27 4.18 -11.12
C GLU A 310 16.34 3.11 -11.34
N LEU A 311 16.09 2.12 -12.22
CA LEU A 311 17.10 1.10 -12.54
C LEU A 311 18.34 1.71 -13.21
N THR A 312 18.14 2.71 -14.09
CA THR A 312 19.25 3.44 -14.72
C THR A 312 20.12 4.12 -13.67
N ARG A 313 19.50 4.79 -12.70
CA ARG A 313 20.21 5.45 -11.60
C ARG A 313 21.05 4.46 -10.82
N VAL A 314 20.51 3.30 -10.46
CA VAL A 314 21.24 2.25 -9.73
C VAL A 314 22.47 1.76 -10.51
N TYR A 315 22.31 1.46 -11.80
CA TYR A 315 23.43 0.99 -12.63
C TYR A 315 24.49 2.07 -12.90
N LEU A 316 24.09 3.34 -13.04
CA LEU A 316 25.03 4.47 -13.19
C LEU A 316 25.81 4.75 -11.91
N ASP A 317 25.15 4.67 -10.75
CA ASP A 317 25.81 4.80 -9.45
C ASP A 317 26.85 3.69 -9.26
N ALA A 318 26.49 2.44 -9.55
CA ALA A 318 27.41 1.30 -9.53
C ALA A 318 28.60 1.48 -10.47
N SER A 319 28.36 1.98 -11.69
CA SER A 319 29.41 2.30 -12.66
C SER A 319 30.37 3.36 -12.10
N SER A 320 29.84 4.40 -11.45
CA SER A 320 30.63 5.51 -10.92
C SER A 320 31.50 5.06 -9.73
N LYS A 321 30.94 4.23 -8.84
CA LYS A 321 31.70 3.60 -7.74
C LYS A 321 32.81 2.68 -8.28
N THR A 322 32.52 1.95 -9.36
CA THR A 322 33.52 1.09 -10.03
C THR A 322 34.66 1.93 -10.64
N ASP A 323 34.34 3.05 -11.31
CA ASP A 323 35.34 3.99 -11.84
C ASP A 323 36.26 4.59 -10.76
N TRP A 324 35.68 4.91 -9.60
CA TRP A 324 36.45 5.42 -8.46
C TRP A 324 37.45 4.37 -7.95
N GLU A 325 37.02 3.11 -7.79
CA GLU A 325 37.88 2.01 -7.35
C GLU A 325 39.01 1.73 -8.36
N ILE A 326 38.72 1.78 -9.67
CA ILE A 326 39.75 1.66 -10.72
C ILE A 326 40.79 2.77 -10.55
N THR A 327 40.35 4.02 -10.43
CA THR A 327 41.23 5.19 -10.30
C THR A 327 42.11 5.07 -9.06
N ARG A 328 41.55 4.61 -7.94
CA ARG A 328 42.26 4.36 -6.68
C ARG A 328 43.38 3.32 -6.87
N LEU A 329 43.06 2.15 -7.44
CA LEU A 329 44.02 1.07 -7.67
C LEU A 329 45.12 1.46 -8.67
N MET A 330 44.79 2.24 -9.70
CA MET A 330 45.79 2.79 -10.63
C MET A 330 46.77 3.75 -9.94
N GLY A 331 46.30 4.51 -8.96
CA GLY A 331 47.13 5.43 -8.17
C GLY A 331 48.15 4.73 -7.27
N GLU A 332 47.88 3.50 -6.85
CA GLU A 332 48.78 2.68 -6.02
C GLU A 332 50.01 2.18 -6.78
N LYS A 333 49.96 2.14 -8.13
CA LYS A 333 51.05 1.69 -9.01
C LYS A 333 51.61 0.31 -8.66
N ASP A 334 50.75 -0.60 -8.20
CA ASP A 334 51.07 -2.00 -7.92
C ASP A 334 50.69 -2.88 -9.13
N ASP A 335 51.64 -3.61 -9.68
CA ASP A 335 51.42 -4.53 -10.81
C ASP A 335 50.46 -5.68 -10.45
N ALA A 336 50.35 -6.04 -9.17
CA ALA A 336 49.37 -7.03 -8.72
C ALA A 336 47.91 -6.58 -8.93
N ASN A 337 47.67 -5.27 -9.08
CA ASN A 337 46.33 -4.72 -9.32
C ASN A 337 45.88 -4.80 -10.79
N GLN A 338 46.77 -5.11 -11.74
CA GLN A 338 46.45 -5.07 -13.18
C GLN A 338 45.26 -5.97 -13.55
N GLU A 339 45.22 -7.20 -13.01
CA GLU A 339 44.12 -8.13 -13.27
C GLU A 339 42.80 -7.62 -12.67
N LYS A 340 42.83 -7.11 -11.45
CA LYS A 340 41.66 -6.56 -10.76
C LYS A 340 41.11 -5.32 -11.49
N ILE A 341 42.00 -4.43 -11.97
CA ILE A 341 41.61 -3.26 -12.76
C ILE A 341 40.90 -3.70 -14.04
N ALA A 342 41.45 -4.67 -14.79
CA ALA A 342 40.82 -5.18 -16.01
C ALA A 342 39.43 -5.79 -15.74
N GLN A 343 39.26 -6.52 -14.63
CA GLN A 343 37.95 -7.06 -14.23
C GLN A 343 36.94 -5.96 -13.91
N LEU A 344 37.36 -4.89 -13.21
CA LEU A 344 36.51 -3.75 -12.88
C LEU A 344 36.15 -2.93 -14.12
N GLU A 345 37.07 -2.72 -15.06
CA GLU A 345 36.78 -2.06 -16.34
C GLU A 345 35.73 -2.83 -17.14
N ALA A 346 35.87 -4.15 -17.23
CA ALA A 346 34.90 -5.00 -17.87
C ALA A 346 33.52 -4.94 -17.18
N LEU A 347 33.48 -4.87 -15.85
CA LEU A 347 32.23 -4.70 -15.09
C LEU A 347 31.58 -3.35 -15.39
N ARG A 348 32.34 -2.25 -15.30
CA ARG A 348 31.87 -0.89 -15.63
C ARG A 348 31.23 -0.83 -17.01
N ASP A 349 31.90 -1.38 -18.02
CA ASP A 349 31.42 -1.32 -19.39
C ASP A 349 30.12 -2.12 -19.57
N ARG A 350 29.97 -3.24 -18.85
CA ARG A 350 28.70 -3.99 -18.79
C ARG A 350 27.58 -3.22 -18.09
N LEU A 351 27.88 -2.53 -16.99
CA LEU A 351 26.91 -1.68 -16.27
C LEU A 351 26.40 -0.55 -17.18
N ARG A 352 27.30 0.17 -17.86
CA ARG A 352 26.95 1.21 -18.84
C ARG A 352 26.17 0.65 -20.03
N THR A 353 26.54 -0.55 -20.49
CA THR A 353 25.78 -1.24 -21.55
C THR A 353 24.37 -1.63 -21.09
N ARG A 354 24.19 -2.02 -19.81
CA ARG A 354 22.87 -2.31 -19.25
C ARG A 354 21.97 -1.08 -19.25
N VAL A 355 22.48 0.09 -18.89
CA VAL A 355 21.74 1.36 -18.96
C VAL A 355 21.17 1.59 -20.36
N ASN A 356 21.99 1.43 -21.40
CA ASN A 356 21.51 1.56 -22.78
C ASN A 356 20.43 0.53 -23.14
N LYS A 357 20.53 -0.70 -22.61
CA LYS A 357 19.54 -1.75 -22.83
C LYS A 357 18.22 -1.53 -22.09
N LEU A 358 18.21 -0.82 -20.95
CA LEU A 358 16.99 -0.50 -20.22
C LEU A 358 16.06 0.43 -21.01
N ASN A 359 16.62 1.27 -21.90
CA ASN A 359 15.84 2.08 -22.83
C ASN A 359 15.10 1.26 -23.91
N ASN A 360 15.38 -0.06 -24.01
CA ASN A 360 14.64 -0.93 -24.90
C ASN A 360 13.26 -1.26 -24.31
N ARG A 361 12.20 -0.86 -25.02
CA ARG A 361 10.81 -1.05 -24.58
C ARG A 361 10.43 -2.50 -24.31
N ASN A 362 10.91 -3.46 -25.11
CA ASN A 362 10.59 -4.87 -24.90
C ASN A 362 11.25 -5.40 -23.63
N ARG A 363 12.51 -5.00 -23.39
CA ARG A 363 13.24 -5.38 -22.19
C ARG A 363 12.48 -4.93 -20.94
N ILE A 364 12.18 -3.64 -20.83
CA ILE A 364 11.54 -3.12 -19.62
C ILE A 364 10.13 -3.69 -19.44
N SER A 365 9.41 -3.95 -20.54
CA SER A 365 8.10 -4.62 -20.45
C SER A 365 8.23 -6.04 -19.88
N ASN A 366 9.28 -6.79 -20.23
CA ASN A 366 9.53 -8.10 -19.65
C ASN A 366 9.93 -8.01 -18.17
N VAL A 367 10.76 -7.01 -17.83
CA VAL A 367 11.18 -6.73 -16.45
C VAL A 367 9.97 -6.46 -15.56
N LEU A 368 9.09 -5.54 -15.95
CA LEU A 368 7.86 -5.26 -15.22
C LEU A 368 7.01 -6.52 -15.09
N LYS A 369 6.79 -7.23 -16.19
CA LYS A 369 5.97 -8.46 -16.18
C LYS A 369 6.48 -9.53 -15.21
N MET A 370 7.80 -9.66 -15.06
CA MET A 370 8.39 -10.55 -14.04
C MET A 370 8.18 -10.01 -12.63
N ALA A 371 8.35 -8.70 -12.44
CA ALA A 371 8.23 -8.03 -11.15
C ALA A 371 6.79 -8.03 -10.59
N GLU A 372 5.76 -8.17 -11.44
CA GLU A 372 4.35 -8.26 -11.01
C GLU A 372 4.15 -9.26 -9.86
N SER A 373 4.81 -10.42 -9.93
CA SER A 373 4.68 -11.48 -8.92
C SER A 373 5.38 -11.17 -7.59
N TRP A 374 6.46 -10.37 -7.61
CA TRP A 374 7.17 -9.96 -6.39
C TRP A 374 6.55 -8.73 -5.75
N LEU A 375 5.99 -7.83 -6.56
CA LEU A 375 5.36 -6.58 -6.14
C LEU A 375 3.83 -6.69 -6.05
N HIS A 376 3.32 -7.91 -5.89
CA HIS A 376 1.89 -8.17 -5.87
C HIS A 376 1.14 -7.44 -4.74
N THR A 377 -0.06 -6.96 -5.05
CA THR A 377 -1.06 -6.51 -4.09
C THR A 377 -2.47 -6.84 -4.56
N SER A 378 -3.47 -6.37 -3.84
CA SER A 378 -4.87 -6.54 -4.20
C SER A 378 -5.66 -5.29 -3.84
N THR A 379 -6.53 -4.83 -4.75
CA THR A 379 -7.31 -3.58 -4.60
C THR A 379 -8.01 -3.48 -3.25
N TRP A 380 -8.55 -4.59 -2.75
CA TRP A 380 -9.28 -4.61 -1.49
C TRP A 380 -8.44 -4.31 -0.27
N LYS A 381 -7.10 -4.44 -0.30
CA LYS A 381 -6.24 -4.07 0.83
C LYS A 381 -6.22 -2.55 1.06
N PHE A 382 -6.60 -1.77 0.06
CA PHE A 382 -6.54 -0.33 0.11
C PHE A 382 -7.80 0.27 0.74
N ASP A 383 -7.64 1.43 1.38
CA ASP A 383 -8.72 2.20 2.04
C ASP A 383 -9.57 1.35 3.01
N ARG A 384 -8.97 0.34 3.67
CA ARG A 384 -9.67 -0.62 4.54
C ARG A 384 -10.08 -0.08 5.89
N GLU A 385 -9.40 0.96 6.38
CA GLU A 385 -9.63 1.50 7.71
C GLU A 385 -10.63 2.67 7.64
N PRO A 386 -11.91 2.46 8.01
CA PRO A 386 -12.97 3.45 7.78
C PRO A 386 -12.82 4.72 8.60
N LEU A 387 -12.00 4.69 9.66
CA LEU A 387 -11.75 5.85 10.53
C LEU A 387 -10.42 6.55 10.23
N LYS A 388 -9.74 6.17 9.13
CA LYS A 388 -8.51 6.82 8.68
C LYS A 388 -8.80 7.67 7.44
N LEU A 389 -8.51 8.96 7.55
CA LEU A 389 -8.72 9.95 6.49
C LEU A 389 -7.36 10.44 5.98
N ASN A 390 -7.00 10.11 4.75
CA ASN A 390 -5.73 10.51 4.15
C ASN A 390 -5.84 11.94 3.61
N LEU A 391 -5.00 12.84 4.11
CA LEU A 391 -5.03 14.28 3.82
C LEU A 391 -3.67 14.72 3.24
N ALA A 392 -3.54 15.97 2.80
CA ALA A 392 -2.32 16.44 2.13
C ALA A 392 -1.06 16.45 3.03
N ASN A 393 -1.24 16.46 4.35
CA ASN A 393 -0.15 16.54 5.33
C ASN A 393 -0.03 15.31 6.25
N GLY A 394 -0.83 14.26 6.03
CA GLY A 394 -0.75 13.02 6.78
C GLY A 394 -2.01 12.17 6.74
N LEU A 395 -1.97 11.04 7.43
CA LEU A 395 -3.14 10.19 7.65
C LEU A 395 -3.80 10.59 8.98
N TYR A 396 -4.97 11.20 8.91
CA TYR A 396 -5.73 11.60 10.08
C TYR A 396 -6.55 10.45 10.64
N ASP A 397 -6.30 10.09 11.89
CA ASP A 397 -7.04 9.08 12.63
C ASP A 397 -8.20 9.73 13.39
N LEU A 398 -9.42 9.46 12.94
CA LEU A 398 -10.66 9.99 13.50
C LEU A 398 -10.98 9.40 14.89
N GLU A 399 -10.47 8.22 15.22
CA GLU A 399 -10.69 7.57 16.51
C GLU A 399 -9.76 8.15 17.58
N SER A 400 -8.45 8.18 17.28
CA SER A 400 -7.46 8.69 18.21
C SER A 400 -7.28 10.21 18.18
N ASN A 401 -7.89 10.87 17.19
CA ASN A 401 -7.81 12.32 16.95
C ASN A 401 -6.35 12.79 16.75
N LYS A 402 -5.58 12.02 15.97
CA LYS A 402 -4.14 12.25 15.72
C LYS A 402 -3.84 12.26 14.23
N LEU A 403 -2.95 13.16 13.83
CA LEU A 403 -2.34 13.16 12.49
C LEU A 403 -1.10 12.27 12.50
N LEU A 404 -1.12 11.20 11.71
CA LEU A 404 0.01 10.29 11.50
C LEU A 404 0.78 10.73 10.26
N GLU A 405 2.10 10.48 10.24
CA GLU A 405 2.90 10.70 9.04
C GLU A 405 2.47 9.75 7.91
N HIS A 406 2.62 10.17 6.66
CA HIS A 406 2.34 9.28 5.54
C HIS A 406 3.28 8.08 5.51
N SER A 407 2.71 6.91 5.23
CA SER A 407 3.46 5.69 4.93
C SER A 407 2.81 4.98 3.76
N TYR A 408 3.63 4.33 2.93
CA TYR A 408 3.18 3.46 1.85
C TYR A 408 2.39 2.25 2.39
N GLN A 409 2.63 1.88 3.65
CA GLN A 409 1.94 0.77 4.33
C GLN A 409 0.50 1.10 4.70
N HIS A 410 0.12 2.38 4.71
CA HIS A 410 -1.27 2.79 4.93
C HIS A 410 -2.21 2.38 3.79
N LEU A 411 -1.65 2.05 2.61
CA LEU A 411 -2.40 1.56 1.45
C LEU A 411 -3.62 2.44 1.14
N CYS A 412 -3.45 3.76 1.09
CA CYS A 412 -4.53 4.67 0.69
C CYS A 412 -4.54 4.85 -0.83
N LEU A 413 -5.70 4.70 -1.48
CA LEU A 413 -5.92 5.08 -2.89
C LEU A 413 -6.59 6.45 -3.03
N LYS A 414 -7.13 6.97 -1.93
CA LYS A 414 -7.80 8.27 -1.90
C LYS A 414 -7.00 9.25 -1.05
N GLN A 415 -7.06 10.53 -1.43
CA GLN A 415 -6.51 11.61 -0.63
C GLN A 415 -7.37 12.87 -0.72
N GLY A 416 -7.59 13.53 0.40
CA GLY A 416 -8.12 14.89 0.45
C GLY A 416 -7.00 15.91 0.21
N PRO A 417 -7.18 16.93 -0.64
CA PRO A 417 -6.12 17.87 -1.02
C PRO A 417 -5.79 18.91 0.07
N VAL A 418 -6.53 18.90 1.18
CA VAL A 418 -6.37 19.87 2.27
C VAL A 418 -5.43 19.35 3.34
N ALA A 419 -4.67 20.25 3.96
CA ALA A 419 -3.88 19.95 5.15
C ALA A 419 -4.76 20.04 6.40
N PHE A 420 -4.66 19.05 7.29
CA PHE A 420 -5.30 19.10 8.60
C PHE A 420 -4.62 20.15 9.49
N ASP A 421 -5.43 21.04 10.05
CA ASP A 421 -5.06 21.99 11.10
C ASP A 421 -6.19 22.03 12.13
N LYS A 422 -5.86 21.70 13.38
CA LYS A 422 -6.83 21.60 14.48
C LYS A 422 -7.36 22.97 14.90
N ASP A 423 -6.57 24.02 14.72
CA ASP A 423 -6.87 25.37 15.17
C ASP A 423 -7.37 26.27 14.01
N ALA A 424 -7.56 25.69 12.82
CA ALA A 424 -8.06 26.40 11.66
C ALA A 424 -9.47 26.98 11.91
N ALA A 425 -9.59 28.31 11.78
CA ALA A 425 -10.87 29.00 11.79
C ALA A 425 -11.45 29.08 10.38
N ALA A 426 -12.77 28.90 10.26
CA ALA A 426 -13.49 28.97 8.99
C ALA A 426 -14.62 30.03 9.00
N PRO A 427 -14.32 31.32 9.26
CA PRO A 427 -15.34 32.35 9.52
C PRO A 427 -16.32 32.53 8.35
N TYR A 428 -15.83 32.51 7.11
CA TYR A 428 -16.69 32.61 5.93
C TYR A 428 -17.59 31.39 5.74
N TRP A 429 -17.11 30.20 6.12
CA TRP A 429 -17.91 28.98 6.09
C TRP A 429 -19.00 29.00 7.17
N ASP A 430 -18.65 29.40 8.39
CA ASP A 430 -19.62 29.53 9.48
C ASP A 430 -20.66 30.62 9.18
N GLU A 431 -20.28 31.76 8.61
CA GLU A 431 -21.22 32.79 8.15
C GLU A 431 -22.12 32.28 7.02
N PHE A 432 -21.55 31.56 6.05
CA PHE A 432 -22.30 30.92 4.97
C PHE A 432 -23.35 29.94 5.49
N LEU A 433 -22.97 29.05 6.42
CA LEU A 433 -23.91 28.10 7.05
C LEU A 433 -25.03 28.83 7.80
N ASN A 434 -24.69 29.85 8.60
CA ASN A 434 -25.69 30.67 9.29
C ASN A 434 -26.65 31.34 8.30
N THR A 435 -26.14 31.82 7.17
CA THR A 435 -26.96 32.48 6.14
C THR A 435 -27.93 31.51 5.48
N ILE A 436 -27.46 30.35 4.99
CA ILE A 436 -28.30 29.42 4.23
C ILE A 436 -29.31 28.66 5.09
N PHE A 437 -29.04 28.52 6.39
CA PHE A 437 -29.94 27.86 7.35
C PHE A 437 -30.70 28.86 8.24
N GLY A 438 -30.64 30.17 7.94
CA GLY A 438 -31.39 31.19 8.66
C GLY A 438 -31.06 31.27 10.16
N GLY A 439 -29.82 30.93 10.53
CA GLY A 439 -29.36 30.90 11.91
C GLY A 439 -29.83 29.70 12.74
N ASP A 440 -30.50 28.70 12.15
CA ASP A 440 -30.90 27.48 12.85
C ASP A 440 -29.68 26.63 13.25
N GLN A 441 -29.26 26.79 14.51
CA GLN A 441 -28.07 26.13 15.05
C GLN A 441 -28.23 24.60 15.16
N GLU A 442 -29.44 24.10 15.37
CA GLU A 442 -29.68 22.65 15.45
C GLU A 442 -29.56 22.01 14.06
N LEU A 443 -30.10 22.66 13.02
CA LEU A 443 -29.94 22.21 11.64
C LEU A 443 -28.47 22.28 11.20
N ILE A 444 -27.76 23.35 11.54
CA ILE A 444 -26.32 23.48 11.25
C ILE A 444 -25.54 22.37 11.95
N ARG A 445 -25.83 22.09 13.23
CA ARG A 445 -25.20 21.00 14.00
C ARG A 445 -25.46 19.64 13.33
N PHE A 446 -26.70 19.37 12.93
CA PHE A 446 -27.08 18.14 12.23
C PHE A 446 -26.34 17.99 10.89
N VAL A 447 -26.26 19.05 10.09
CA VAL A 447 -25.54 19.03 8.81
C VAL A 447 -24.04 18.80 9.02
N LYS A 448 -23.43 19.41 10.04
CA LYS A 448 -22.02 19.15 10.40
C LYS A 448 -21.82 17.66 10.79
N GLN A 449 -22.74 17.08 11.56
CA GLN A 449 -22.70 15.65 11.91
C GLN A 449 -22.89 14.74 10.69
N ALA A 450 -23.80 15.09 9.78
CA ALA A 450 -24.02 14.34 8.54
C ALA A 450 -22.77 14.31 7.66
N VAL A 451 -22.09 15.46 7.49
CA VAL A 451 -20.82 15.53 6.76
C VAL A 451 -19.73 14.75 7.48
N GLY A 452 -19.62 14.87 8.81
CA GLY A 452 -18.67 14.11 9.62
C GLY A 452 -18.88 12.59 9.53
N PHE A 453 -20.13 12.13 9.50
CA PHE A 453 -20.45 10.72 9.28
C PHE A 453 -20.07 10.27 7.87
N SER A 454 -20.35 11.08 6.83
CA SER A 454 -19.95 10.78 5.45
C SER A 454 -18.43 10.76 5.23
N LEU A 455 -17.67 11.44 6.09
CA LEU A 455 -16.21 11.40 6.13
C LEU A 455 -15.67 10.10 6.72
N SER A 456 -16.43 9.45 7.60
CA SER A 456 -16.12 8.10 8.04
C SER A 456 -16.50 7.11 6.93
N GLY A 457 -15.70 6.07 6.74
CA GLY A 457 -16.05 4.93 5.90
C GLY A 457 -17.09 3.99 6.53
N LEU A 458 -17.79 4.43 7.58
CA LEU A 458 -18.79 3.63 8.27
C LEU A 458 -20.13 3.63 7.50
N CYS A 459 -20.77 2.46 7.47
CA CYS A 459 -22.05 2.25 6.80
C CYS A 459 -23.16 1.78 7.76
N ASP A 460 -22.94 1.90 9.07
CA ASP A 460 -23.81 1.42 10.15
C ASP A 460 -25.10 2.25 10.33
N LEU A 461 -25.07 3.54 10.00
CA LEU A 461 -26.26 4.40 10.07
C LEU A 461 -27.36 3.99 9.07
N GLN A 462 -27.00 3.32 7.97
CA GLN A 462 -27.92 2.87 6.92
C GLN A 462 -28.91 3.97 6.46
N ALA A 463 -28.43 5.21 6.34
CA ALA A 463 -29.25 6.38 5.99
C ALA A 463 -28.82 7.05 4.69
N LEU A 464 -29.80 7.60 3.97
CA LEU A 464 -29.57 8.50 2.83
C LEU A 464 -30.06 9.90 3.19
N ILE A 465 -29.17 10.88 3.08
CA ILE A 465 -29.47 12.28 3.46
C ILE A 465 -29.75 13.08 2.20
N PHE A 466 -30.96 13.63 2.11
CA PHE A 466 -31.40 14.45 1.00
C PHE A 466 -31.41 15.93 1.37
N CYS A 467 -30.61 16.72 0.66
CA CYS A 467 -30.64 18.19 0.77
C CYS A 467 -31.84 18.75 0.00
N TYR A 468 -32.99 18.86 0.67
CA TYR A 468 -34.23 19.38 0.09
C TYR A 468 -34.31 20.91 0.13
N GLY A 469 -34.87 21.52 -0.91
CA GLY A 469 -35.26 22.93 -0.92
C GLY A 469 -35.29 23.52 -2.33
N SER A 470 -35.89 24.71 -2.48
CA SER A 470 -35.94 25.44 -3.75
C SER A 470 -34.54 25.76 -4.32
N GLY A 471 -34.47 26.06 -5.61
CA GLY A 471 -33.24 26.56 -6.25
C GLY A 471 -32.78 27.88 -5.64
N ALA A 472 -31.49 28.21 -5.82
CA ALA A 472 -30.83 29.44 -5.33
C ALA A 472 -30.65 29.58 -3.79
N ASN A 473 -30.65 28.48 -3.03
CA ASN A 473 -30.45 28.49 -1.57
C ASN A 473 -29.03 28.06 -1.13
N GLY A 474 -27.99 28.26 -1.95
CA GLY A 474 -26.60 27.92 -1.58
C GLY A 474 -26.20 26.44 -1.66
N LYS A 475 -27.10 25.50 -1.98
CA LYS A 475 -26.78 24.06 -2.10
C LYS A 475 -25.58 23.75 -2.99
N SER A 476 -25.54 24.34 -4.20
CA SER A 476 -24.43 24.12 -5.13
C SER A 476 -23.10 24.63 -4.58
N THR A 477 -23.11 25.75 -3.85
CA THR A 477 -21.93 26.28 -3.17
C THR A 477 -21.49 25.38 -2.03
N PHE A 478 -22.42 24.89 -1.21
CA PHE A 478 -22.14 23.96 -0.11
C PHE A 478 -21.43 22.69 -0.61
N PHE A 479 -22.00 22.01 -1.62
CA PHE A 479 -21.38 20.83 -2.22
C PHE A 479 -20.11 21.16 -3.03
N GLY A 480 -19.97 22.38 -3.53
CA GLY A 480 -18.75 22.86 -4.16
C GLY A 480 -17.59 22.89 -3.16
N VAL A 481 -17.80 23.49 -1.98
CA VAL A 481 -16.78 23.52 -0.91
C VAL A 481 -16.43 22.11 -0.44
N LEU A 482 -17.42 21.23 -0.22
CA LEU A 482 -17.14 19.85 0.18
C LEU A 482 -16.35 19.09 -0.90
N ARG A 483 -16.65 19.30 -2.18
CA ARG A 483 -15.90 18.66 -3.27
C ARG A 483 -14.44 19.09 -3.30
N GLU A 484 -14.17 20.38 -3.18
CA GLU A 484 -12.81 20.91 -3.14
C GLU A 484 -12.05 20.42 -1.89
N MET A 485 -12.73 20.32 -0.74
CA MET A 485 -12.12 19.85 0.51
C MET A 485 -11.83 18.35 0.51
N LEU A 486 -12.75 17.55 -0.03
CA LEU A 486 -12.72 16.09 0.05
C LEU A 486 -11.95 15.42 -1.09
N GLY A 487 -11.77 16.10 -2.22
CA GLY A 487 -11.05 15.54 -3.37
C GLY A 487 -11.58 14.17 -3.78
N ASP A 488 -10.72 13.16 -3.72
CA ASP A 488 -11.03 11.78 -4.14
C ASP A 488 -12.14 11.10 -3.32
N TYR A 489 -12.39 11.59 -2.10
CA TYR A 489 -13.49 11.08 -1.27
C TYR A 489 -14.86 11.57 -1.76
N TYR A 490 -14.92 12.62 -2.57
CA TYR A 490 -16.17 13.14 -3.12
C TYR A 490 -16.47 12.49 -4.48
N GLN A 491 -17.58 11.77 -4.58
CA GLN A 491 -18.03 11.18 -5.84
C GLN A 491 -19.46 11.57 -6.18
N GLY A 492 -19.70 11.91 -7.44
CA GLY A 492 -21.05 12.13 -7.97
C GLY A 492 -21.70 10.81 -8.35
N ILE A 493 -22.90 10.54 -7.85
CA ILE A 493 -23.74 9.43 -8.31
C ILE A 493 -24.73 9.95 -9.36
N GLN A 494 -24.86 9.21 -10.46
CA GLN A 494 -25.88 9.47 -11.47
C GLN A 494 -27.26 9.07 -10.93
N VAL A 495 -28.27 9.92 -11.10
CA VAL A 495 -29.62 9.67 -10.57
C VAL A 495 -30.22 8.41 -11.17
N GLU A 496 -29.87 8.09 -12.42
CA GLU A 496 -30.24 6.86 -13.11
C GLU A 496 -29.81 5.60 -12.35
N THR A 497 -28.73 5.64 -11.55
CA THR A 497 -28.30 4.52 -10.70
C THR A 497 -29.39 4.13 -9.71
N PHE A 498 -30.09 5.13 -9.12
CA PHE A 498 -31.21 4.90 -8.19
C PHE A 498 -32.51 4.53 -8.90
N LEU A 499 -32.69 4.95 -10.16
CA LEU A 499 -33.90 4.70 -10.94
C LEU A 499 -33.85 3.42 -11.78
N SER A 500 -32.67 2.78 -11.87
CA SER A 500 -32.48 1.57 -12.64
C SER A 500 -33.32 0.42 -12.06
N LYS A 501 -34.27 -0.10 -12.84
CA LYS A 501 -35.16 -1.22 -12.44
C LYS A 501 -34.47 -2.59 -12.41
N ALA A 502 -33.14 -2.65 -12.53
CA ALA A 502 -32.38 -3.88 -12.73
C ALA A 502 -32.15 -4.71 -11.45
N PHE A 503 -33.17 -4.78 -10.58
CA PHE A 503 -33.23 -5.73 -9.47
C PHE A 503 -34.53 -6.56 -9.46
N ASN A 504 -35.36 -6.51 -10.50
CA ASN A 504 -36.58 -7.31 -10.61
C ASN A 504 -36.57 -8.26 -11.82
N HIS A 505 -36.62 -9.57 -11.51
CA HIS A 505 -37.06 -10.70 -12.35
C HIS A 505 -36.37 -10.98 -13.70
N LEU A 506 -35.37 -11.88 -13.67
CA LEU A 506 -35.22 -12.90 -14.71
C LEU A 506 -36.22 -14.04 -14.43
N GLN A 507 -37.50 -13.82 -14.77
CA GLN A 507 -38.47 -14.91 -14.94
C GLN A 507 -38.64 -15.19 -16.44
N ASN A 508 -38.22 -16.40 -16.82
CA ASN A 508 -38.57 -17.21 -18.01
C ASN A 508 -38.52 -16.58 -19.42
N PRO A 509 -37.66 -17.10 -20.32
CA PRO A 509 -37.90 -17.04 -21.75
C PRO A 509 -38.71 -18.27 -22.18
N MET A 510 -39.98 -18.07 -22.53
CA MET A 510 -40.78 -18.97 -23.38
C MET A 510 -41.70 -18.12 -24.24
N ASN A 511 -41.24 -17.77 -25.43
CA ASN A 511 -41.92 -17.93 -26.73
C ASN A 511 -41.11 -17.27 -27.85
#